data_AF-A0A3E0E8D3-F1
#
_entry.id   AF-A0A3E0E8D3-F1
#
_cell.length_a   1.000
_cell.length_b   1.000
_cell.length_c   1.000
_cell.angle_alpha   90.00
_cell.angle_beta   90.00
_cell.angle_gamma   90.00
#
_symmetry.space_group_name_H-M   'P 1'
#
loop_
_entity.id
_entity.type
_entity.pdbx_description
1 polymer ?
#
loop_
_entity_poly.entity_id
_entity_poly.type
_entity_poly.pdbx_seq_one_letter_code
_entity_poly.pdbx_strand_id
1 'polypeptide(L)'
;MTQITTNIKGIRDIMRKDTGVDGDAQRISQMVWMLFMKIFADKEEEWEITIDGYESPIPENLKWQTCAADEEGLKGDALMDFINNELFPALKELDFSISPQAKIIRAVFEDTYNYMKNGTLFRQVINQINRIDFNSSTDRHLFNDLYETILKELQSAGSSGEY
;
A
#
# COMPACT_ATOMS: atom_id res chain seq x y z
N MET A 1 20.58 10.46 -6.95
CA MET A 1 19.21 10.16 -6.46
C MET A 1 18.95 8.72 -6.86
N THR A 2 18.58 7.83 -5.94
CA THR A 2 18.36 6.41 -6.27
C THR A 2 17.02 6.25 -7.00
N GLN A 3 16.82 5.12 -7.69
CA GLN A 3 15.58 4.85 -8.42
C GLN A 3 14.35 4.87 -7.48
N ILE A 4 14.50 4.33 -6.27
CA ILE A 4 13.46 4.30 -5.25
C ILE A 4 13.06 5.71 -4.79
N THR A 5 14.03 6.58 -4.49
CA THR A 5 13.72 7.98 -4.13
C THR A 5 12.97 8.69 -5.24
N THR A 6 13.31 8.40 -6.50
CA THR A 6 12.65 8.95 -7.68
C THR A 6 11.21 8.45 -7.80
N ASN A 7 10.98 7.15 -7.62
CA ASN A 7 9.64 6.55 -7.66
C ASN A 7 8.75 7.12 -6.54
N ILE A 8 9.27 7.25 -5.31
CA ILE A 8 8.52 7.80 -4.15
C ILE A 8 8.18 9.27 -4.35
N LYS A 9 9.09 10.05 -4.93
CA LYS A 9 8.78 11.42 -5.35
C LYS A 9 7.67 11.43 -6.41
N GLY A 10 7.74 10.55 -7.40
CA GLY A 10 6.71 10.40 -8.43
C GLY A 10 5.33 10.07 -7.86
N ILE A 11 5.27 9.16 -6.89
CA ILE A 11 4.03 8.82 -6.16
C ILE A 11 3.44 10.06 -5.49
N ARG A 12 4.26 10.80 -4.72
CA ARG A 12 3.83 12.04 -4.05
C ARG A 12 3.34 13.10 -5.04
N ASP A 13 4.03 13.25 -6.17
CA ASP A 13 3.66 14.22 -7.22
C ASP A 13 2.35 13.86 -7.93
N ILE A 14 2.02 12.57 -8.07
CA ILE A 14 0.72 12.12 -8.58
C ILE A 14 -0.37 12.41 -7.54
N MET A 15 -0.17 12.04 -6.28
CA MET A 15 -1.16 12.24 -5.21
C MET A 15 -1.52 13.73 -5.02
N ARG A 16 -0.57 14.66 -5.22
CA ARG A 16 -0.83 16.12 -5.18
C ARG A 16 -1.84 16.61 -6.21
N LYS A 17 -2.10 15.84 -7.27
CA LYS A 17 -3.09 16.18 -8.30
C LYS A 17 -4.49 15.68 -7.94
N ASP A 18 -4.61 14.81 -6.94
CA ASP A 18 -5.89 14.25 -6.52
C ASP A 18 -6.54 15.19 -5.49
N THR A 19 -7.76 15.64 -5.77
CA THR A 19 -8.50 16.57 -4.90
C THR A 19 -9.02 15.92 -3.62
N GLY A 20 -8.96 14.59 -3.51
CA GLY A 20 -9.30 13.85 -2.31
C GLY A 20 -8.20 13.84 -1.25
N VAL A 21 -6.95 14.10 -1.62
CA VAL A 21 -5.81 14.01 -0.70
C VAL A 21 -5.34 15.40 -0.29
N ASP A 22 -5.76 15.82 0.90
CA ASP A 22 -5.44 17.13 1.48
C ASP A 22 -4.32 17.03 2.53
N GLY A 23 -3.32 17.90 2.40
CA GLY A 23 -2.16 17.92 3.29
C GLY A 23 -1.20 16.73 3.17
N ASP A 24 -0.06 16.83 3.86
CA ASP A 24 0.99 15.80 3.82
C ASP A 24 0.61 14.55 4.62
N ALA A 25 -0.14 14.69 5.72
CA ALA A 25 -0.59 13.57 6.54
C ALA A 25 -1.39 12.54 5.73
N GLN A 26 -2.38 13.00 4.95
CA GLN A 26 -3.21 12.11 4.13
C GLN A 26 -2.41 11.47 2.99
N ARG A 27 -1.49 12.21 2.35
CA ARG A 27 -0.58 11.66 1.33
C ARG A 27 0.29 10.56 1.91
N ILE A 28 0.86 10.79 3.09
CA ILE A 28 1.70 9.81 3.78
C ILE A 28 0.87 8.59 4.15
N SER A 29 -0.30 8.77 4.78
CA SER A 29 -1.21 7.68 5.14
C SER A 29 -1.64 6.85 3.93
N GLN A 30 -2.02 7.50 2.82
CA GLN A 30 -2.35 6.85 1.55
C GLN A 30 -1.18 6.01 1.03
N MET A 31 0.05 6.54 1.09
CA MET A 31 1.23 5.85 0.59
C MET A 31 1.61 4.65 1.48
N VAL A 32 1.49 4.78 2.81
CA VAL A 32 1.89 3.73 3.77
C VAL A 32 1.13 2.43 3.54
N TRP A 33 -0.20 2.47 3.44
CA TRP A 33 -0.96 1.22 3.27
C TRP A 33 -0.72 0.57 1.91
N MET A 34 -0.53 1.37 0.85
CA MET A 34 -0.24 0.83 -0.49
C MET A 34 1.15 0.18 -0.55
N LEU A 35 2.14 0.82 0.08
CA LEU A 35 3.48 0.23 0.22
C LEU A 35 3.43 -1.04 1.07
N PHE A 36 2.70 -1.03 2.20
CA PHE A 36 2.51 -2.22 3.02
C PHE A 36 1.95 -3.39 2.21
N MET A 37 0.89 -3.17 1.43
CA MET A 37 0.29 -4.22 0.59
C MET A 37 1.27 -4.78 -0.44
N LYS A 38 2.06 -3.93 -1.12
CA LYS A 38 3.06 -4.39 -2.09
C LYS A 38 4.21 -5.16 -1.42
N ILE A 39 4.71 -4.69 -0.28
CA ILE A 39 5.77 -5.37 0.47
C ILE A 39 5.27 -6.72 0.98
N PHE A 40 4.02 -6.77 1.47
CA PHE A 40 3.40 -8.02 1.90
C PHE A 40 3.31 -9.01 0.75
N ALA A 41 2.82 -8.57 -0.41
CA ALA A 41 2.74 -9.37 -1.63
C ALA A 41 4.10 -9.93 -2.06
N ASP A 42 5.16 -9.11 -2.01
CA ASP A 42 6.52 -9.53 -2.38
C ASP A 42 7.13 -10.52 -1.38
N LYS A 43 6.72 -10.44 -0.10
CA LYS A 43 7.10 -11.40 0.95
C LYS A 43 6.29 -12.68 0.85
N GLU A 44 5.02 -12.58 0.46
CA GLU A 44 4.14 -13.71 0.26
C GLU A 44 4.66 -14.62 -0.85
N GLU A 45 5.14 -14.08 -1.97
CA GLU A 45 5.80 -14.85 -3.02
C GLU A 45 7.02 -15.64 -2.52
N GLU A 46 7.80 -15.07 -1.60
CA GLU A 46 8.92 -15.76 -0.95
C GLU A 46 8.42 -16.88 -0.02
N TRP A 47 7.37 -16.61 0.77
CA TRP A 47 6.81 -17.56 1.73
C TRP A 47 6.10 -18.73 1.08
N GLU A 48 5.38 -18.52 -0.03
CA GLU A 48 4.75 -19.59 -0.82
C GLU A 48 5.78 -20.63 -1.29
N ILE A 49 7.05 -20.24 -1.45
CA ILE A 49 8.14 -21.14 -1.86
C ILE A 49 8.88 -21.72 -0.65
N THR A 50 9.07 -20.94 0.40
CA THR A 50 9.99 -21.26 1.50
C THR A 50 9.32 -21.84 2.75
N ILE A 51 8.02 -21.62 2.92
CA ILE A 51 7.23 -22.07 4.06
C ILE A 51 6.27 -23.16 3.58
N ASP A 52 6.50 -24.39 4.02
CA ASP A 52 5.64 -25.52 3.70
C ASP A 52 4.22 -25.30 4.23
N GLY A 53 3.23 -25.51 3.37
CA GLY A 53 1.80 -25.31 3.69
C GLY A 53 1.40 -23.86 3.99
N TYR A 54 2.13 -22.86 3.49
CA TYR A 54 1.71 -21.46 3.63
C TYR A 54 0.36 -21.21 2.97
N GLU A 55 -0.54 -20.55 3.71
CA GLU A 55 -1.82 -20.06 3.20
C GLU A 55 -1.94 -18.56 3.44
N SER A 56 -2.24 -17.84 2.36
CA SER A 56 -2.47 -16.39 2.43
C SER A 56 -3.71 -16.10 3.28
N PRO A 57 -3.64 -15.14 4.22
CA PRO A 57 -4.85 -14.64 4.87
C PRO A 57 -5.66 -13.72 3.94
N ILE A 58 -5.09 -13.23 2.85
CA ILE A 58 -5.75 -12.31 1.92
C ILE A 58 -6.49 -13.12 0.84
N PRO A 59 -7.80 -12.87 0.61
CA PRO A 59 -8.53 -13.48 -0.50
C PRO A 59 -7.86 -13.21 -1.85
N GLU A 60 -7.85 -14.21 -2.74
CA GLU A 60 -7.10 -14.16 -4.00
C GLU A 60 -7.45 -12.94 -4.89
N ASN A 61 -8.71 -12.54 -4.93
CA ASN A 61 -9.18 -11.37 -5.70
C ASN A 61 -8.71 -10.02 -5.10
N LEU A 62 -8.24 -10.03 -3.85
CA LEU A 62 -7.78 -8.85 -3.11
C LEU A 62 -6.26 -8.76 -3.01
N LYS A 63 -5.53 -9.82 -3.40
CA LYS A 63 -4.07 -9.81 -3.46
C LYS A 63 -3.57 -8.75 -4.43
N TRP A 64 -2.43 -8.15 -4.11
CA TRP A 64 -1.82 -7.11 -4.96
C TRP A 64 -1.54 -7.62 -6.37
N GLN A 65 -1.04 -8.86 -6.49
CA GLN A 65 -0.76 -9.51 -7.78
C GLN A 65 -2.00 -9.55 -8.67
N THR A 66 -3.18 -9.74 -8.07
CA THR A 66 -4.45 -9.87 -8.82
C THR A 66 -5.04 -8.51 -9.18
N CYS A 67 -5.11 -7.57 -8.23
CA CYS A 67 -5.82 -6.30 -8.44
C CYS A 67 -4.96 -5.14 -8.97
N ALA A 68 -3.64 -5.24 -8.77
CA ALA A 68 -2.72 -4.11 -8.93
C ALA A 68 -1.54 -4.38 -9.88
N ALA A 69 -1.20 -5.62 -10.22
CA ALA A 69 -0.03 -5.91 -11.05
C ALA A 69 -0.20 -5.53 -12.54
N ASP A 70 -1.40 -5.67 -13.10
CA ASP A 70 -1.69 -5.27 -14.48
C ASP A 70 -1.70 -3.73 -14.61
N GLU A 71 -0.80 -3.20 -15.44
CA GLU A 71 -0.70 -1.76 -15.72
C GLU A 71 -1.98 -1.18 -16.34
N GLU A 72 -2.75 -2.01 -17.05
CA GLU A 72 -4.02 -1.66 -17.71
C GLU A 72 -5.27 -2.14 -16.95
N GLY A 73 -5.09 -2.65 -15.72
CA GLY A 73 -6.17 -3.17 -14.88
C GLY A 73 -7.22 -2.12 -14.47
N LEU A 74 -8.01 -2.43 -13.43
CA LEU A 74 -9.10 -1.57 -12.94
C LEU A 74 -8.67 -0.09 -12.84
N LYS A 75 -9.47 0.82 -13.38
CA LYS A 75 -9.18 2.26 -13.42
C LYS A 75 -10.45 3.09 -13.33
N GLY A 76 -10.29 4.39 -13.08
CA GLY A 76 -11.43 5.31 -12.93
C GLY A 76 -12.36 4.85 -11.80
N ASP A 77 -13.66 5.05 -11.98
CA ASP A 77 -14.65 4.78 -10.94
C ASP A 77 -14.67 3.31 -10.50
N ALA A 78 -14.46 2.37 -11.43
CA ALA A 78 -14.41 0.94 -11.11
C ALA A 78 -13.27 0.58 -10.14
N LEU A 79 -12.11 1.26 -10.26
CA LEU A 79 -11.03 1.07 -9.28
C LEU A 79 -11.43 1.64 -7.92
N MET A 80 -12.07 2.81 -7.90
CA MET A 80 -12.48 3.43 -6.64
C MET A 80 -13.53 2.59 -5.91
N ASP A 81 -14.49 2.05 -6.66
CA ASP A 81 -15.52 1.16 -6.11
C ASP A 81 -14.90 -0.12 -5.53
N PHE A 82 -13.98 -0.76 -6.25
CA PHE A 82 -13.25 -1.92 -5.75
C PHE A 82 -12.49 -1.60 -4.46
N ILE A 83 -11.71 -0.51 -4.44
CA ILE A 83 -10.93 -0.12 -3.25
C ILE A 83 -11.83 0.14 -2.05
N ASN A 84 -12.89 0.93 -2.23
CA ASN A 84 -13.72 1.41 -1.11
C ASN A 84 -14.74 0.37 -0.64
N ASN A 85 -15.28 -0.45 -1.54
CA ASN A 85 -16.42 -1.34 -1.24
C ASN A 85 -16.02 -2.81 -1.15
N GLU A 86 -14.85 -3.20 -1.65
CA GLU A 86 -14.39 -4.60 -1.62
C GLU A 86 -13.11 -4.75 -0.80
N LEU A 87 -12.02 -4.09 -1.22
CA LEU A 87 -10.70 -4.26 -0.61
C LEU A 87 -10.69 -3.81 0.86
N PHE A 88 -11.01 -2.55 1.13
CA PHE A 88 -10.95 -2.01 2.48
C PHE A 88 -11.88 -2.74 3.45
N PRO A 89 -13.18 -2.94 3.14
CA PRO A 89 -14.09 -3.66 4.04
C PRO A 89 -13.61 -5.08 4.35
N ALA A 90 -13.14 -5.84 3.35
CA ALA A 90 -12.67 -7.20 3.56
C ALA A 90 -11.41 -7.27 4.43
N LEU A 91 -10.46 -6.35 4.25
CA LEU A 91 -9.23 -6.34 5.07
C LEU A 91 -9.46 -5.82 6.49
N LYS A 92 -10.45 -4.94 6.70
CA LYS A 92 -10.89 -4.52 8.05
C LYS A 92 -11.55 -5.64 8.84
N GLU A 93 -12.33 -6.47 8.15
CA GLU A 93 -13.06 -7.59 8.75
C GLU A 93 -12.31 -8.93 8.66
N LEU A 94 -11.01 -8.89 8.33
CA LEU A 94 -10.20 -10.09 8.22
C LEU A 94 -10.22 -10.88 9.53
N ASP A 95 -10.40 -12.21 9.42
CA ASP A 95 -10.37 -13.08 10.59
C ASP A 95 -8.94 -13.18 11.11
N PHE A 96 -8.70 -12.47 12.22
CA PHE A 96 -7.41 -12.36 12.86
C PHE A 96 -6.95 -13.69 13.52
N SER A 97 -7.82 -14.70 13.59
CA SER A 97 -7.48 -16.01 14.16
C SER A 97 -6.76 -16.92 13.15
N ILE A 98 -6.86 -16.63 11.85
CA ILE A 98 -6.28 -17.44 10.76
C ILE A 98 -4.75 -17.50 10.86
N SER A 99 -4.09 -16.35 11.07
CA SER A 99 -2.63 -16.29 11.14
C SER A 99 -2.14 -15.02 11.86
N PRO A 100 -0.89 -15.00 12.34
CA PRO A 100 -0.26 -13.76 12.81
C PRO A 100 -0.28 -12.63 11.77
N GLN A 101 -0.16 -12.97 10.49
CA GLN A 101 -0.22 -12.03 9.37
C GLN A 101 -1.61 -11.40 9.25
N ALA A 102 -2.68 -12.18 9.42
CA ALA A 102 -4.05 -11.65 9.40
C ALA A 102 -4.27 -10.58 10.47
N LYS A 103 -3.70 -10.78 11.68
CA LYS A 103 -3.73 -9.78 12.77
C LYS A 103 -3.06 -8.47 12.35
N ILE A 104 -1.90 -8.55 11.71
CA ILE A 104 -1.12 -7.38 11.27
C ILE A 104 -1.88 -6.63 10.18
N ILE A 105 -2.38 -7.33 9.16
CA ILE A 105 -3.15 -6.72 8.07
C ILE A 105 -4.37 -6.00 8.62
N ARG A 106 -5.17 -6.67 9.45
CA ARG A 106 -6.34 -6.06 10.08
C ARG A 106 -5.97 -4.80 10.86
N ALA A 107 -4.93 -4.85 11.69
CA ALA A 107 -4.49 -3.71 12.49
C ALA A 107 -4.01 -2.53 11.60
N VAL A 108 -3.37 -2.81 10.47
CA VAL A 108 -3.00 -1.76 9.50
C VAL A 108 -4.26 -1.13 8.90
N PHE A 109 -5.27 -1.92 8.55
CA PHE A 109 -6.44 -1.42 7.85
C PHE A 109 -7.52 -0.82 8.76
N GLU A 110 -7.64 -1.23 10.02
CA GLU A 110 -8.70 -0.84 10.97
C GLU A 110 -9.01 0.66 10.94
N ASP A 111 -7.99 1.49 11.18
CA ASP A 111 -8.08 2.96 11.18
C ASP A 111 -7.53 3.62 9.90
N THR A 112 -7.27 2.84 8.86
CA THR A 112 -6.83 3.37 7.56
C THR A 112 -8.04 3.71 6.69
N TYR A 113 -7.89 4.81 5.95
CA TYR A 113 -8.87 5.30 4.99
C TYR A 113 -8.21 5.52 3.63
N ASN A 114 -8.96 5.26 2.56
CA ASN A 114 -8.57 5.71 1.24
C ASN A 114 -8.98 7.18 1.06
N TYR A 115 -8.01 8.05 0.81
CA TYR A 115 -8.22 9.48 0.59
C TYR A 115 -8.31 9.86 -0.90
N MET A 116 -7.68 9.08 -1.78
CA MET A 116 -7.73 9.36 -3.21
C MET A 116 -9.16 9.22 -3.73
N LYS A 117 -9.58 10.14 -4.60
CA LYS A 117 -10.91 10.14 -5.23
C LYS A 117 -10.86 9.90 -6.73
N ASN A 118 -9.70 10.07 -7.36
CA ASN A 118 -9.54 9.91 -8.80
C ASN A 118 -8.89 8.56 -9.12
N GLY A 119 -9.69 7.59 -9.57
CA GLY A 119 -9.18 6.26 -9.90
C GLY A 119 -8.18 6.21 -11.05
N THR A 120 -8.11 7.24 -11.90
CA THR A 120 -7.05 7.32 -12.93
C THR A 120 -5.71 7.70 -12.29
N LEU A 121 -5.71 8.67 -11.37
CA LEU A 121 -4.50 9.03 -10.61
C LEU A 121 -4.09 7.89 -9.67
N PHE A 122 -5.06 7.21 -9.06
CA PHE A 122 -4.82 6.04 -8.22
C PHE A 122 -4.09 4.95 -9.01
N ARG A 123 -4.56 4.60 -10.22
CA ARG A 123 -3.87 3.63 -11.09
C ARG A 123 -2.43 4.08 -11.41
N GLN A 124 -2.20 5.37 -11.64
CA GLN A 124 -0.82 5.87 -11.83
C GLN A 124 0.05 5.69 -10.59
N VAL A 125 -0.50 5.87 -9.38
CA VAL A 125 0.21 5.57 -8.12
C VAL A 125 0.56 4.09 -8.03
N ILE A 126 -0.40 3.20 -8.27
CA ILE A 126 -0.17 1.74 -8.29
C ILE A 126 0.97 1.40 -9.26
N ASN A 127 0.91 1.92 -10.49
CA ASN A 127 1.91 1.64 -11.52
C ASN A 127 3.29 2.18 -11.14
N GLN A 128 3.39 3.28 -10.38
CA GLN A 128 4.67 3.75 -9.84
C GLN A 128 5.19 2.84 -8.72
N ILE A 129 4.32 2.33 -7.85
CA ILE A 129 4.70 1.40 -6.79
C ILE A 129 5.22 0.08 -7.39
N ASN A 130 4.58 -0.43 -8.45
CA ASN A 130 5.01 -1.66 -9.13
C ASN A 130 6.42 -1.57 -9.75
N ARG A 131 6.96 -0.37 -9.95
CA ARG A 131 8.34 -0.15 -10.44
C ARG A 131 9.39 -0.28 -9.34
N ILE A 132 8.97 -0.51 -8.10
CA ILE A 132 9.85 -0.73 -6.96
C ILE A 132 9.95 -2.24 -6.73
N ASP A 133 11.17 -2.77 -6.84
CA ASP A 133 11.49 -4.13 -6.45
C ASP A 133 11.95 -4.12 -4.99
N PHE A 134 11.08 -4.59 -4.07
CA PHE A 134 11.36 -4.64 -2.64
C PHE A 134 12.20 -5.85 -2.23
N ASN A 135 12.43 -6.81 -3.15
CA ASN A 135 13.25 -8.00 -2.91
C ASN A 135 14.72 -7.81 -3.32
N SER A 136 15.06 -6.74 -4.05
CA SER A 136 16.43 -6.36 -4.40
C SER A 136 17.30 -6.12 -3.15
N SER A 137 18.35 -6.93 -2.97
CA SER A 137 19.29 -6.83 -1.84
C SER A 137 20.05 -5.50 -1.78
N THR A 138 20.33 -4.90 -2.95
CA THR A 138 21.02 -3.60 -3.07
C THR A 138 20.14 -2.46 -2.57
N ASP A 139 18.83 -2.59 -2.78
CA ASP A 139 17.86 -1.55 -2.51
C ASP A 139 17.17 -1.69 -1.14
N ARG A 140 17.21 -2.87 -0.53
CA ARG A 140 16.53 -3.17 0.75
C ARG A 140 16.92 -2.23 1.88
N HIS A 141 18.21 -1.92 2.05
CA HIS A 141 18.65 -1.00 3.11
C HIS A 141 18.11 0.42 2.88
N LEU A 142 18.22 0.90 1.64
CA LEU A 142 17.71 2.22 1.25
C LEU A 142 16.19 2.32 1.39
N PHE A 143 15.49 1.23 1.06
CA PHE A 143 14.05 1.16 1.23
C PHE A 143 13.66 1.18 2.71
N ASN A 144 14.29 0.36 3.56
CA ASN A 144 13.99 0.34 4.99
C ASN A 144 14.17 1.73 5.61
N ASP A 145 15.29 2.42 5.31
CA ASP A 145 15.53 3.77 5.81
C ASP A 145 14.45 4.77 5.34
N LEU A 146 14.01 4.64 4.08
CA LEU A 146 12.97 5.50 3.51
C LEU A 146 11.59 5.20 4.10
N TYR A 147 11.24 3.94 4.28
CA TYR A 147 9.98 3.52 4.87
C TYR A 147 9.88 3.96 6.33
N GLU A 148 10.94 3.78 7.11
CA GLU A 148 11.03 4.29 8.48
C GLU A 148 10.91 5.82 8.53
N THR A 149 11.48 6.52 7.55
CA THR A 149 11.29 7.98 7.42
C THR A 149 9.83 8.32 7.15
N ILE A 150 9.16 7.62 6.23
CA ILE A 150 7.74 7.80 5.93
C ILE A 150 6.88 7.55 7.18
N LEU A 151 7.17 6.50 7.97
CA LEU A 151 6.45 6.20 9.21
C LEU A 151 6.65 7.28 10.28
N LYS A 152 7.88 7.80 10.44
CA LYS A 152 8.16 8.93 11.34
C LYS A 152 7.44 10.20 10.91
N GLU A 153 7.39 10.49 9.61
CA GLU A 153 6.62 11.60 9.06
C GLU A 153 5.12 11.42 9.35
N LEU A 154 4.58 10.20 9.24
CA LEU A 154 3.18 9.90 9.59
C LEU A 154 2.89 10.18 11.06
N GLN A 155 3.72 9.68 11.97
CA GLN A 155 3.59 9.90 13.41
C GLN A 155 3.64 11.40 13.75
N SER A 156 4.57 12.14 13.15
CA SER A 156 4.73 13.58 13.36
C SER A 156 3.54 14.39 12.84
N ALA A 157 2.98 13.98 11.69
CA ALA A 157 1.83 14.62 11.08
C ALA A 157 0.54 14.36 11.87
N GLY A 158 0.40 13.17 12.46
CA GLY A 158 -0.69 12.83 13.38
C GLY A 158 -0.63 13.63 14.70
N SER A 159 0.58 13.78 15.28
CA SER A 159 0.76 14.57 16.51
C SER A 159 0.59 16.08 16.33
N SER A 160 0.66 16.58 15.09
CA SER A 160 0.53 18.01 14.79
C SER A 160 -0.94 18.49 14.75
N GLY A 161 -1.91 17.58 14.92
CA GLY A 161 -3.35 17.88 14.99
C GLY A 161 -3.95 17.86 16.40
N GLU A 162 -3.16 17.58 17.45
CA GLU A 162 -3.61 17.49 18.86
C GLU A 162 -3.36 18.78 19.68
N TYR A 163 -3.42 19.97 19.08
CA TYR A 163 -3.34 21.25 19.80
C TYR A 163 -4.52 22.19 19.51
#